data_AF-E8LCE1-F1
#
_entry.id   AF-E8LCE1-F1
#
_cell.length_a   1.000
_cell.length_b   1.000
_cell.length_c   1.000
_cell.angle_alpha   90.00
_cell.angle_beta   90.00
_cell.angle_gamma   90.00
#
_symmetry.space_group_name_H-M   'P 1'
#
loop_
_entity.id
_entity.type
_entity.pdbx_description
1 polymer ?
#
loop_
_entity_poly.entity_id
_entity_poly.type
_entity_poly.pdbx_seq_one_letter_code
_entity_poly.pdbx_strand_id
1 'polypeptide(L)'
;FDSYSKLTRPCHQLKLQMTAQRVILRIDYMKMRCIMLTAADFDQLGFWEDATPEENITVYGMDFGTDYIMLTDDLGKTPLDAKKFIVVAAYDDADCFLWGVELKNFAALKELCAQYAPGSAELFQALKEYKLPKKK
;
A
#
# COMPACT_ATOMS: atom_id res chain seq x y z
N PHE A 1 -0.91 13.31 -66.48
CA PHE A 1 -0.29 11.99 -66.63
C PHE A 1 0.94 11.99 -65.72
N ASP A 2 0.74 11.63 -64.45
CA ASP A 2 1.11 10.32 -63.87
C ASP A 2 2.63 10.28 -63.59
N SER A 3 3.19 9.94 -62.43
CA SER A 3 2.68 9.42 -61.17
C SER A 3 3.78 9.56 -60.11
N TYR A 4 3.38 9.57 -58.85
CA TYR A 4 4.23 9.44 -57.67
C TYR A 4 4.84 8.03 -57.53
N SER A 5 5.84 7.92 -56.66
CA SER A 5 6.19 6.74 -55.81
C SER A 5 7.33 5.83 -56.26
N LYS A 6 8.41 5.80 -55.44
CA LYS A 6 8.86 4.65 -54.61
C LYS A 6 10.23 4.99 -53.99
N LEU A 7 10.31 5.38 -52.71
CA LEU A 7 10.50 4.54 -51.51
C LEU A 7 11.80 3.71 -51.48
N THR A 8 12.67 4.03 -50.50
CA THR A 8 13.39 3.15 -49.54
C THR A 8 14.64 3.94 -49.03
N ARG A 9 14.98 4.13 -47.75
CA ARG A 9 14.49 3.73 -46.41
C ARG A 9 14.90 4.86 -45.43
N PRO A 10 14.28 4.95 -44.24
CA PRO A 10 15.13 5.05 -43.06
C PRO A 10 14.68 4.19 -41.87
N CYS A 11 15.68 3.65 -41.17
CA CYS A 11 15.77 3.30 -39.75
C CYS A 11 14.46 2.97 -39.00
N HIS A 12 14.24 1.66 -38.83
CA HIS A 12 13.08 1.08 -38.15
C HIS A 12 13.42 0.55 -36.74
N GLN A 13 14.27 1.24 -35.95
CA GLN A 13 14.73 0.69 -34.66
C GLN A 13 14.60 1.59 -33.41
N LEU A 14 14.01 2.79 -33.51
CA LEU A 14 13.96 3.72 -32.36
C LEU A 14 12.55 4.19 -31.94
N LYS A 15 11.48 3.70 -32.56
CA LYS A 15 10.10 4.10 -32.20
C LYS A 15 9.38 3.21 -31.19
N LEU A 16 9.99 2.13 -30.73
CA LEU A 16 9.32 1.14 -29.86
C LEU A 16 9.52 1.33 -28.35
N GLN A 17 10.43 2.21 -27.90
CA GLN A 17 10.65 2.39 -26.44
C GLN A 17 9.87 3.55 -25.81
N MET A 18 9.38 4.53 -26.59
CA MET A 18 8.75 5.73 -26.00
C MET A 18 7.21 5.68 -25.91
N THR A 19 6.55 4.68 -26.50
CA THR A 19 5.09 4.52 -26.40
C THR A 19 4.63 3.63 -25.25
N ALA A 20 5.49 2.76 -24.72
CA ALA A 20 5.15 1.88 -23.59
C ALA A 20 4.98 2.64 -22.26
N GLN A 21 5.72 3.74 -22.06
CA GLN A 21 5.71 4.47 -20.80
C GLN A 21 4.44 5.29 -20.56
N ARG A 22 3.68 5.62 -21.62
CA ARG A 22 2.41 6.36 -21.52
C ARG A 22 1.17 5.49 -21.29
N VAL A 23 1.26 4.17 -21.46
CA VAL A 23 0.13 3.26 -21.23
C VAL A 23 0.04 2.85 -19.76
N ILE A 24 1.18 2.67 -19.08
CA ILE A 24 1.22 2.31 -17.65
C ILE A 24 0.52 3.38 -16.80
N LEU A 25 0.81 4.66 -17.04
CA LEU A 25 0.19 5.81 -16.35
C LEU A 25 -1.35 5.91 -16.49
N ARG A 26 -1.96 5.22 -17.47
CA ARG A 26 -3.42 5.21 -17.66
C ARG A 26 -4.13 4.12 -16.88
N ILE A 27 -3.41 3.08 -16.44
CA ILE A 27 -3.98 1.99 -15.61
C ILE A 27 -4.03 2.42 -14.15
N ASP A 28 -3.09 3.25 -13.68
CA ASP A 28 -3.08 3.77 -12.32
C ASP A 28 -4.27 4.71 -12.01
N TYR A 29 -4.81 5.42 -13.02
CA TYR A 29 -5.81 6.47 -12.81
C TYR A 29 -7.28 6.00 -12.82
N MET A 30 -7.55 4.71 -13.09
CA MET A 30 -8.91 4.15 -13.10
C MET A 30 -9.19 3.12 -12.00
N LYS A 31 -8.25 2.93 -11.06
CA LYS A 31 -8.48 2.23 -9.80
C LYS A 31 -8.93 3.17 -8.67
N MET A 32 -9.58 4.29 -9.05
CA MET A 32 -10.47 5.06 -8.17
C MET A 32 -11.90 4.49 -8.15
N ARG A 33 -12.02 3.17 -7.97
CA ARG A 33 -13.29 2.50 -7.65
C ARG A 33 -13.06 1.85 -6.30
N CYS A 34 -13.90 2.19 -5.30
CA CYS A 34 -13.81 1.75 -3.90
C CYS A 34 -12.94 0.50 -3.73
N ILE A 35 -11.67 0.70 -3.37
CA ILE A 35 -10.75 -0.39 -3.13
C ILE A 35 -11.17 -0.95 -1.78
N MET A 36 -11.97 -2.01 -1.80
CA MET A 36 -12.11 -2.87 -0.64
C MET A 36 -10.74 -3.51 -0.45
N LEU A 37 -10.13 -3.29 0.72
CA LEU A 37 -8.84 -3.88 1.04
C LEU A 37 -9.03 -5.38 1.16
N THR A 38 -8.26 -6.14 0.39
CA THR A 38 -8.29 -7.60 0.44
C THR A 38 -7.08 -8.11 1.19
N ALA A 39 -7.20 -9.29 1.80
CA ALA A 39 -6.09 -10.02 2.40
C ALA A 39 -4.82 -10.01 1.54
N ALA A 40 -4.98 -10.22 0.23
CA ALA A 40 -3.87 -10.21 -0.72
C ALA A 40 -3.14 -8.86 -0.83
N ASP A 41 -3.82 -7.74 -0.58
CA ASP A 41 -3.16 -6.42 -0.54
C ASP A 41 -2.30 -6.26 0.71
N PHE A 42 -2.67 -6.89 1.84
CA PHE A 42 -1.91 -6.88 3.08
C PHE A 42 -0.75 -7.88 3.03
N ASP A 43 -0.99 -9.09 2.51
CA ASP A 43 0.03 -10.13 2.31
C ASP A 43 1.16 -9.65 1.38
N GLN A 44 0.82 -8.94 0.29
CA GLN A 44 1.81 -8.31 -0.59
C GLN A 44 2.69 -7.26 0.11
N LEU A 45 2.18 -6.65 1.18
CA LEU A 45 2.91 -5.72 2.01
C LEU A 45 3.67 -6.42 3.13
N GLY A 46 3.59 -7.75 3.25
CA GLY A 46 4.24 -8.54 4.30
C GLY A 46 3.49 -8.54 5.64
N PHE A 47 2.21 -8.15 5.65
CA PHE A 47 1.36 -8.32 6.82
C PHE A 47 0.84 -9.76 6.86
N TRP A 48 0.84 -10.34 8.05
CA TRP A 48 0.11 -11.57 8.32
C TRP A 48 -1.36 -11.25 8.55
N GLU A 49 -2.22 -12.17 8.14
CA GLU A 49 -3.63 -12.15 8.47
C GLU A 49 -3.91 -13.20 9.53
N ASP A 50 -4.68 -12.84 10.55
CA ASP A 50 -5.20 -13.78 11.52
C ASP A 50 -6.71 -13.58 11.65
N ALA A 51 -7.45 -14.68 11.53
CA ALA A 51 -8.90 -14.65 11.63
C ALA A 51 -9.29 -15.06 13.05
N THR A 52 -9.87 -14.15 13.82
CA THR A 52 -10.37 -14.47 15.17
C THR A 52 -11.79 -15.03 15.04
N PRO A 53 -11.99 -16.35 15.24
CA PRO A 53 -13.31 -16.97 15.06
C PRO A 53 -14.31 -16.51 16.13
N GLU A 54 -13.82 -16.00 17.26
CA GLU A 54 -14.63 -15.47 18.36
C GLU A 54 -15.40 -14.22 17.95
N GLU A 55 -14.81 -13.40 17.06
CA GLU A 55 -15.37 -12.11 16.66
C GLU A 55 -15.80 -12.08 15.18
N ASN A 56 -15.50 -13.13 14.40
CA ASN A 56 -15.71 -13.17 12.94
C ASN A 56 -15.07 -11.96 12.23
N ILE A 57 -13.90 -11.54 12.70
CA ILE A 57 -13.10 -10.46 12.11
C ILE A 57 -11.72 -10.98 11.72
N THR A 58 -11.07 -10.28 10.80
CA THR A 58 -9.71 -10.59 10.34
C THR A 58 -8.78 -9.48 10.80
N VAL A 59 -7.87 -9.76 11.73
CA VAL A 59 -6.86 -8.78 12.12
C VAL A 59 -5.66 -8.92 11.18
N TYR A 60 -5.02 -7.79 10.87
CA TYR A 60 -3.78 -7.78 10.10
C TYR A 60 -2.67 -7.26 10.99
N GLY A 61 -1.55 -7.96 11.02
CA GLY A 61 -0.40 -7.57 11.83
C GLY A 61 0.91 -7.74 11.07
N MET A 62 1.96 -7.18 11.65
CA MET A 62 3.32 -7.32 11.13
C MET A 62 4.30 -7.37 12.28
N ASP A 63 5.21 -8.35 12.21
CA ASP A 63 6.22 -8.55 13.23
C ASP A 63 7.51 -7.80 12.88
N PHE A 64 8.09 -7.18 13.90
CA PHE A 64 9.34 -6.41 13.86
C PHE A 64 10.37 -7.02 14.82
N GLY A 65 10.55 -8.34 14.74
CA GLY A 65 11.47 -9.08 15.60
C GLY A 65 10.83 -9.45 16.93
N THR A 66 11.00 -8.62 17.96
CA THR A 66 10.38 -8.80 19.28
C THR A 66 9.08 -8.01 19.44
N ASP A 67 8.98 -6.89 18.74
CA ASP A 67 7.79 -6.05 18.75
C ASP A 67 6.92 -6.39 17.54
N TYR A 68 5.63 -6.12 17.59
CA TYR A 68 4.73 -6.30 16.46
C TYR A 68 3.71 -5.16 16.41
N ILE A 69 3.11 -4.95 15.24
CA ILE A 69 2.00 -4.01 15.06
C ILE A 69 0.75 -4.73 14.63
N MET A 70 -0.41 -4.22 15.04
CA MET A 70 -1.72 -4.61 14.55
C MET A 70 -2.40 -3.42 13.85
N LEU A 71 -3.06 -3.70 12.74
CA LEU A 71 -3.91 -2.77 12.01
C LEU A 71 -5.37 -2.98 12.41
N THR A 72 -5.98 -1.93 12.94
CA THR A 72 -7.38 -1.91 13.35
C THR A 72 -8.08 -0.63 12.86
N ASP A 73 -9.40 -0.64 12.78
CA ASP A 73 -10.24 0.56 12.60
C ASP A 73 -10.48 1.23 13.97
N ASP A 74 -11.23 2.34 14.04
CA ASP A 74 -11.57 3.01 15.33
C ASP A 74 -12.32 2.09 16.28
N LEU A 75 -13.01 1.11 15.72
CA LEU A 75 -13.80 0.12 16.45
C LEU A 75 -13.00 -1.14 16.81
N GLY A 76 -11.68 -1.17 16.57
CA GLY A 76 -10.87 -2.37 16.81
C GLY A 76 -11.10 -3.48 15.78
N LYS A 77 -11.75 -3.16 14.65
CA LYS A 77 -12.12 -4.13 13.61
C LYS A 77 -11.20 -4.07 12.41
N THR A 78 -11.29 -5.04 11.51
CA THR A 78 -10.61 -5.04 10.23
C THR A 78 -10.97 -3.80 9.40
N PRO A 79 -9.98 -2.96 9.03
CA PRO A 79 -10.25 -1.88 8.09
C PRO A 79 -10.48 -2.48 6.69
N LEU A 80 -11.75 -2.64 6.29
CA LEU A 80 -12.12 -3.11 4.95
C LEU A 80 -12.12 -1.97 3.92
N ASP A 81 -12.18 -0.73 4.39
CA ASP A 81 -12.28 0.46 3.57
C ASP A 81 -10.92 1.16 3.44
N ALA A 82 -10.36 1.18 2.22
CA ALA A 82 -9.15 1.95 1.92
C ALA A 82 -9.29 3.47 2.12
N LYS A 83 -10.51 3.99 2.34
CA LYS A 83 -10.80 5.41 2.59
C LYS A 83 -10.94 5.76 4.06
N LYS A 84 -11.14 4.77 4.93
CA LYS A 84 -11.19 4.99 6.37
C LYS A 84 -9.78 5.18 6.91
N PHE A 85 -9.70 5.81 8.07
CA PHE A 85 -8.46 5.85 8.83
C PHE A 85 -8.13 4.44 9.30
N ILE A 86 -6.84 4.18 9.50
CA ILE A 86 -6.35 2.89 9.99
C ILE A 86 -5.52 3.20 11.22
N VAL A 87 -5.89 2.57 12.32
CA VAL A 87 -5.13 2.61 13.57
C VAL A 87 -4.07 1.53 13.49
N VAL A 88 -2.82 1.93 13.68
CA VAL A 88 -1.67 1.03 13.80
C VAL A 88 -1.31 1.02 15.28
N ALA A 89 -1.53 -0.09 15.97
CA ALA A 89 -1.17 -0.25 17.37
C ALA A 89 0.06 -1.16 17.47
N ALA A 90 1.11 -0.70 18.15
CA ALA A 90 2.32 -1.45 18.40
C ALA A 90 2.30 -2.09 19.79
N TYR A 91 2.78 -3.32 19.87
CA TYR A 91 2.89 -4.15 21.06
C TYR A 91 4.28 -4.75 21.15
N ASP A 92 4.73 -5.05 22.37
CA ASP A 92 5.94 -5.83 22.62
C ASP A 92 5.65 -7.33 22.70
N ASP A 93 6.68 -8.14 22.99
CA ASP A 93 6.56 -9.59 23.14
C ASP A 93 5.70 -10.03 24.34
N ALA A 94 5.37 -9.11 25.25
CA ALA A 94 4.53 -9.33 26.41
C ALA A 94 3.09 -8.84 26.22
N ASP A 95 2.69 -8.56 24.97
CA ASP A 95 1.39 -7.98 24.60
C ASP A 95 1.12 -6.62 25.26
N CYS A 96 2.17 -5.89 25.65
CA CYS A 96 2.06 -4.58 26.26
C CYS A 96 1.95 -3.50 25.19
N PHE A 97 0.89 -2.69 25.26
CA PHE A 97 0.69 -1.58 24.34
C PHE A 97 1.83 -0.55 24.45
N LEU A 98 2.58 -0.38 23.36
CA LEU A 98 3.69 0.57 23.26
C LEU A 98 3.22 1.94 22.78
N TRP A 99 2.56 1.98 21.62
CA TRP A 99 2.06 3.20 20.98
C TRP A 99 1.02 2.88 19.91
N GLY A 100 0.18 3.86 19.58
CA GLY A 100 -0.80 3.76 18.51
C GLY A 100 -0.77 4.99 17.63
N VAL A 101 -0.73 4.82 16.31
CA VAL A 101 -0.81 5.92 15.35
C VAL A 101 -2.01 5.75 14.43
N GLU A 102 -2.70 6.85 14.17
CA GLU A 102 -3.80 6.88 13.24
C GLU A 102 -3.28 7.31 11.87
N LEU A 103 -3.34 6.40 10.90
CA LEU A 103 -3.08 6.70 9.51
C LEU A 103 -4.35 7.19 8.84
N LYS A 104 -4.21 8.21 8.00
CA LYS A 104 -5.34 8.80 7.27
C LYS A 104 -6.10 7.78 6.41
N ASN A 105 -5.37 6.84 5.83
CA ASN A 105 -5.89 5.78 4.96
C ASN A 105 -4.82 4.72 4.67
N PHE A 106 -5.25 3.61 4.06
CA PHE A 106 -4.35 2.56 3.59
C PHE A 106 -3.33 3.03 2.56
N ALA A 107 -3.64 4.06 1.79
CA ALA A 107 -2.69 4.62 0.83
C ALA A 107 -1.43 5.14 1.54
N ALA A 108 -1.58 5.85 2.66
CA ALA A 108 -0.44 6.32 3.45
C ALA A 108 0.38 5.16 4.02
N LEU A 109 -0.28 4.11 4.52
CA LEU A 109 0.40 2.89 4.98
C LEU A 109 1.21 2.25 3.85
N LYS A 110 0.58 2.11 2.66
CA LYS A 110 1.20 1.54 1.48
C LYS A 110 2.40 2.35 1.00
N GLU A 111 2.34 3.69 1.06
CA GLU A 111 3.48 4.55 0.76
C GLU A 111 4.64 4.36 1.74
N LEU A 112 4.37 4.15 3.02
CA LEU A 112 5.40 3.83 4.01
C LEU A 112 6.01 2.45 3.76
N CYS A 113 5.18 1.44 3.54
CA CYS A 113 5.63 0.08 3.22
C CYS A 113 6.33 -0.02 1.84
N ALA A 114 6.11 0.94 0.94
CA ALA A 114 6.83 1.02 -0.33
C ALA A 114 8.20 1.71 -0.19
N GLN A 115 8.37 2.57 0.81
CA GLN A 115 9.63 3.25 1.12
C GLN A 115 10.55 2.42 2.01
N TYR A 116 9.97 1.63 2.92
CA TYR A 116 10.69 0.83 3.90
C TYR A 116 10.30 -0.64 3.79
N ALA A 117 11.25 -1.54 4.03
CA ALA A 117 10.97 -2.97 3.97
C ALA A 117 9.97 -3.40 5.06
N PRO A 118 9.08 -4.36 4.78
CA PRO A 118 8.20 -4.92 5.78
C PRO A 118 8.98 -5.61 6.90
N GLY A 119 8.55 -5.43 8.14
CA GLY A 119 9.25 -5.93 9.33
C GLY A 119 10.57 -5.21 9.66
N SER A 120 10.90 -4.10 8.99
CA SER A 120 12.08 -3.30 9.30
C SER A 120 11.84 -2.32 10.45
N ALA A 121 12.85 -2.14 11.31
CA ALA A 121 12.80 -1.14 12.38
C ALA A 121 12.59 0.29 11.85
N GLU A 122 13.02 0.57 10.61
CA GLU A 122 12.82 1.84 9.92
C GLU A 122 11.34 2.09 9.65
N LEU A 123 10.60 1.08 9.17
CA LEU A 123 9.15 1.17 8.97
C LEU A 123 8.42 1.39 10.31
N PHE A 124 8.82 0.66 11.36
CA PHE A 124 8.25 0.80 12.70
C PHE A 124 8.42 2.21 13.26
N GLN A 125 9.63 2.78 13.13
CA GLN A 125 9.89 4.17 13.52
C GLN A 125 9.15 5.16 12.63
N ALA A 126 9.11 4.95 11.31
CA ALA A 126 8.40 5.84 10.39
C ALA A 126 6.89 5.86 10.64
N LEU A 127 6.30 4.72 11.01
CA LEU A 127 4.91 4.63 11.46
C LEU A 127 4.72 5.42 12.75
N LYS A 128 5.56 5.19 13.77
CA LYS A 128 5.51 5.90 15.05
C LYS A 128 5.64 7.42 14.91
N GLU A 129 6.51 7.88 14.02
CA GLU A 129 6.74 9.30 13.75
C GLU A 129 5.74 9.90 12.77
N TYR A 130 4.89 9.08 12.13
CA TYR A 130 3.90 9.54 11.19
C TYR A 130 2.92 10.49 11.89
N LYS A 131 2.98 11.76 11.52
CA LYS A 131 2.01 12.76 11.94
C LYS A 131 1.10 13.05 10.77
N LEU A 132 -0.22 12.86 10.97
CA LEU A 132 -1.22 13.34 10.03
C LEU A 132 -0.88 14.79 9.64
N PRO A 133 -0.62 15.09 8.36
CA PRO A 133 -0.39 16.46 7.95
C PRO A 133 -1.68 17.23 8.27
N LYS A 134 -1.60 18.12 9.26
CA LYS A 134 -2.68 19.04 9.62
C LYS A 134 -3.02 19.82 8.35
N LYS A 135 -4.17 19.53 7.74
CA LYS A 135 -4.70 20.37 6.66
C LYS A 135 -4.80 21.80 7.21
N LYS A 136 -4.00 22.70 6.66
CA LYS A 136 -4.29 24.14 6.68
C LYS A 136 -5.39 24.44 5.66
#